data_AF-A0A941EH34-F1
#
_entry.id   AF-A0A941EH34-F1
#
_cell.length_a   1.000
_cell.length_b   1.000
_cell.length_c   1.000
_cell.angle_alpha   90.00
_cell.angle_beta   90.00
_cell.angle_gamma   90.00
#
_symmetry.space_group_name_H-M   'P 1'
#
loop_
_entity.id
_entity.type
_entity.pdbx_description
1 polymer ?
#
loop_
_entity_poly.entity_id
_entity_poly.type
_entity_poly.pdbx_seq_one_letter_code
_entity_poly.pdbx_strand_id
1 'polypeptide(L)'
;MRTKRTPNATSTPRNTKAFLAENTSWLHVELLPTAAPELNPVEQVWAWIKGGPLANLAPPDLDHLTDAADKALIELGHRFPLLTLLLRHTELAWA
;
A
#
# COMPACT_ATOMS: atom_id res chain seq x y z
N MET A 1 13.07 -16.42 -20.65
CA MET A 1 11.92 -17.03 -19.94
C MET A 1 11.69 -16.25 -18.65
N ARG A 2 10.73 -15.32 -18.62
CA ARG A 2 10.24 -14.63 -17.41
C ARG A 2 8.77 -14.30 -17.68
N THR A 3 7.95 -14.60 -16.69
CA THR A 3 6.52 -14.89 -16.77
C THR A 3 5.66 -13.68 -17.14
N LYS A 4 4.51 -13.98 -17.75
CA LYS A 4 3.51 -13.05 -18.28
C LYS A 4 3.12 -11.99 -17.24
N ARG A 5 3.15 -10.70 -17.60
CA ARG A 5 2.33 -9.68 -16.95
C ARG A 5 0.87 -10.13 -17.07
N THR A 6 0.21 -10.36 -15.95
CA THR A 6 -1.23 -10.50 -15.90
C THR A 6 -1.87 -9.22 -16.41
N PRO A 7 -2.94 -9.30 -17.23
CA PRO A 7 -3.67 -8.10 -17.62
C PRO A 7 -4.36 -7.50 -16.39
N ASN A 8 -4.35 -6.16 -16.30
CA ASN A 8 -4.98 -5.34 -15.26
C ASN A 8 -6.33 -5.91 -14.82
N ALA A 9 -6.35 -6.65 -13.72
CA ALA A 9 -7.57 -7.09 -13.08
C ALA A 9 -8.21 -5.85 -12.46
N THR A 10 -9.17 -5.26 -13.17
CA THR A 10 -9.88 -4.08 -12.66
C THR A 10 -10.87 -4.57 -11.60
N SER A 11 -10.66 -4.21 -10.33
CA SER A 11 -11.62 -4.51 -9.26
C SER A 11 -12.89 -3.69 -9.48
N THR A 12 -13.94 -4.35 -9.94
CA THR A 12 -15.28 -3.73 -9.98
C THR A 12 -15.92 -3.83 -8.60
N PRO A 13 -16.77 -2.85 -8.19
CA PRO A 13 -17.41 -2.88 -6.88
C PRO A 13 -18.21 -4.15 -6.60
N ARG A 14 -18.79 -4.76 -7.64
CA ARG A 14 -19.57 -5.99 -7.53
C ARG A 14 -18.68 -7.19 -7.24
N ASN A 15 -17.55 -7.30 -7.93
CA ASN A 15 -16.59 -8.38 -7.73
C ASN A 15 -15.90 -8.26 -6.36
N THR A 16 -15.58 -7.04 -5.93
CA THR A 16 -15.01 -6.80 -4.60
C THR A 16 -16.02 -7.17 -3.50
N LYS A 17 -17.27 -6.71 -3.57
CA LYS A 17 -18.29 -7.06 -2.56
C LYS A 17 -18.55 -8.56 -2.46
N ALA A 18 -18.63 -9.26 -3.60
CA ALA A 18 -18.81 -10.72 -3.61
C ALA A 18 -17.62 -11.42 -2.94
N PHE A 19 -16.39 -11.05 -3.32
CA PHE A 19 -15.18 -11.61 -2.72
C PHE A 19 -15.11 -11.37 -1.21
N LEU A 20 -15.45 -10.16 -0.72
CA LEU A 20 -15.47 -9.87 0.71
C LEU A 20 -16.50 -10.75 1.44
N ALA A 21 -17.69 -10.93 0.88
CA ALA A 21 -18.74 -11.74 1.47
C ALA A 21 -18.36 -13.24 1.56
N GLU A 22 -17.70 -13.76 0.52
CA GLU A 22 -17.24 -15.15 0.45
C GLU A 22 -16.11 -15.48 1.44
N ASN A 23 -15.36 -14.47 1.91
CA ASN A 23 -14.14 -14.65 2.69
C ASN A 23 -14.23 -14.14 4.14
N THR A 24 -15.45 -13.91 4.65
CA THR A 24 -15.68 -13.41 6.03
C THR A 24 -15.15 -14.31 7.15
N SER A 25 -14.80 -15.56 6.86
CA SER A 25 -14.20 -16.49 7.82
C SER A 25 -12.77 -16.11 8.24
N TRP A 26 -12.04 -15.36 7.38
CA TRP A 26 -10.65 -14.95 7.65
C TRP A 26 -10.38 -13.48 7.33
N LEU A 27 -11.29 -12.78 6.63
CA LEU A 27 -11.14 -11.39 6.23
C LEU A 27 -12.14 -10.48 6.94
N HIS A 28 -11.64 -9.59 7.79
CA HIS A 28 -12.41 -8.49 8.37
C HIS A 28 -12.14 -7.20 7.59
N VAL A 29 -13.18 -6.43 7.29
CA VAL A 29 -13.06 -5.16 6.57
C VAL A 29 -13.75 -4.06 7.36
N GLU A 30 -13.04 -2.95 7.54
CA GLU A 30 -13.57 -1.75 8.17
C GLU A 30 -13.79 -0.66 7.12
N LEU A 31 -14.89 0.07 7.25
CA LEU A 31 -15.15 1.23 6.42
C LEU A 31 -14.39 2.42 6.99
N LEU A 32 -13.46 2.96 6.20
CA LEU A 32 -12.84 4.24 6.51
C LEU A 32 -13.81 5.39 6.18
N PRO A 33 -13.86 6.44 7.02
CA PRO A 33 -14.56 7.67 6.70
C PRO A 33 -14.11 8.23 5.33
N THR A 34 -15.02 8.91 4.65
CA THR A 34 -14.68 9.56 3.37
C THR A 34 -13.68 10.70 3.63
N ALA A 35 -12.66 10.82 2.78
CA ALA A 35 -11.67 11.89 2.82
C ALA A 35 -10.84 11.96 4.13
N ALA A 36 -10.55 10.82 4.75
CA ALA A 36 -9.70 10.70 5.94
C ALA A 36 -8.36 10.00 5.61
N PRO A 37 -7.45 10.63 4.83
CA PRO A 37 -6.17 10.04 4.47
C PRO A 37 -5.29 9.72 5.68
N GLU A 38 -5.42 10.46 6.78
CA GLU A 38 -4.72 10.23 8.06
C GLU A 38 -5.03 8.86 8.67
N LEU A 39 -6.20 8.29 8.37
CA LEU A 39 -6.60 6.97 8.85
C LEU A 39 -6.14 5.82 7.93
N ASN A 40 -5.64 6.13 6.73
CA ASN A 40 -5.14 5.12 5.80
C ASN A 40 -3.61 4.96 5.97
N PRO A 41 -3.10 3.86 6.56
CA PRO A 41 -1.67 3.70 6.84
C PRO A 41 -0.80 3.66 5.57
N VAL A 42 -1.40 3.32 4.43
CA VAL A 42 -0.73 3.39 3.12
C VAL A 42 -0.30 4.82 2.78
N GLU A 43 -1.05 5.84 3.19
CA GLU A 43 -0.66 7.24 2.94
C GLU A 43 0.64 7.60 3.66
N GLN A 44 0.84 7.09 4.87
CA GLN A 44 2.08 7.31 5.61
C GLN A 44 3.27 6.55 5.02
N VAL A 45 3.04 5.34 4.49
CA VAL A 45 4.04 4.62 3.70
C VAL A 45 4.48 5.48 2.51
N TRP A 46 3.52 6.06 1.78
CA TRP A 46 3.82 6.95 0.65
C TRP A 46 4.54 8.22 1.07
N ALA A 47 4.13 8.84 2.16
CA ALA A 47 4.80 10.03 2.71
C ALA A 47 6.27 9.73 3.05
N TRP A 48 6.53 8.58 3.69
CA TRP A 48 7.89 8.16 4.04
C TRP A 48 8.75 7.91 2.80
N ILE A 49 8.27 7.13 1.82
CA ILE A 49 9.10 6.84 0.64
C ILE A 49 9.35 8.09 -0.23
N LYS A 50 8.35 8.97 -0.37
CA LYS A 50 8.46 10.20 -1.19
C LYS A 50 9.33 11.26 -0.51
N GLY A 51 9.25 11.38 0.81
CA GLY A 51 10.04 12.32 1.61
C GLY A 51 11.45 11.83 1.95
N GLY A 52 11.73 10.54 1.81
CA GLY A 52 13.02 9.93 2.12
C GLY A 52 13.69 9.29 0.88
N PRO A 53 13.59 7.97 0.70
CA PRO A 53 14.27 7.23 -0.38
C PRO A 53 14.12 7.81 -1.80
N LEU A 54 12.96 8.40 -2.12
CA LEU A 54 12.70 9.00 -3.43
C LEU A 54 12.89 10.52 -3.46
N ALA A 55 13.26 11.13 -2.34
CA ALA A 55 13.49 12.57 -2.28
C ALA A 55 14.63 12.96 -3.23
N ASN A 56 14.37 13.94 -4.09
CA ASN A 56 15.31 14.45 -5.11
C ASN A 56 15.73 13.41 -6.17
N LEU A 57 15.04 12.28 -6.28
CA LEU A 57 15.26 11.34 -7.37
C LEU A 57 14.73 11.93 -8.68
N ALA A 58 15.60 12.00 -9.70
CA ALA A 58 15.23 12.40 -11.06
C ALA A 58 15.44 11.19 -12.00
N PRO A 59 14.52 10.22 -12.00
CA PRO A 59 14.66 9.02 -12.80
C PRO A 59 14.46 9.37 -14.29
N PRO A 60 15.20 8.71 -15.21
CA PRO A 60 15.13 9.01 -16.63
C PRO A 60 13.82 8.53 -17.30
N ASP A 61 13.12 7.59 -16.67
CA ASP A 61 11.85 7.04 -17.13
C ASP A 61 11.02 6.42 -15.98
N LEU A 62 9.84 5.90 -16.32
CA LEU A 62 8.91 5.31 -15.37
C LEU A 62 9.40 3.95 -14.84
N ASP A 63 10.16 3.18 -15.61
CA ASP A 63 10.67 1.88 -15.18
C ASP A 63 11.70 2.08 -14.05
N HIS A 64 12.60 3.06 -14.19
CA HIS A 64 13.55 3.43 -13.14
C HIS A 64 12.86 3.98 -11.88
N LEU A 65 11.78 4.77 -12.04
CA LEU A 65 10.99 5.23 -10.90
C LEU A 65 10.31 4.05 -10.17
N THR A 66 9.75 3.12 -10.93
CA THR A 66 9.07 1.93 -10.40
C THR A 66 10.06 1.06 -9.62
N ASP A 67 11.23 0.77 -10.20
CA ASP A 67 12.28 0.00 -9.54
C ASP A 67 12.77 0.66 -8.24
N ALA A 68 12.88 2.00 -8.22
CA ALA A 68 13.27 2.74 -7.03
C ALA A 68 12.19 2.68 -5.93
N ALA A 69 10.93 2.86 -6.32
CA ALA A 69 9.79 2.75 -5.39
C ALA A 69 9.65 1.33 -4.82
N ASP A 70 9.78 0.31 -5.66
CA ASP A 70 9.72 -1.10 -5.25
C ASP A 70 10.84 -1.43 -4.24
N LYS A 71 12.08 -0.99 -4.51
CA LYS A 71 13.20 -1.17 -3.58
C LYS A 71 12.92 -0.50 -2.24
N ALA A 72 12.41 0.73 -2.24
CA ALA A 72 12.08 1.47 -1.01
C ALA A 72 10.96 0.78 -0.21
N LEU A 73 9.94 0.25 -0.89
CA LEU A 73 8.85 -0.49 -0.26
C LEU A 73 9.32 -1.83 0.33
N ILE A 74 10.17 -2.58 -0.39
CA ILE A 74 10.78 -3.81 0.10
C ILE A 74 11.62 -3.52 1.35
N GLU A 75 12.45 -2.49 1.31
CA GLU A 75 13.28 -2.09 2.45
C GLU A 75 12.44 -1.71 3.66
N LEU A 76 11.37 -0.92 3.46
CA LEU A 76 10.42 -0.60 4.53
C LEU A 76 9.74 -1.87 5.08
N GLY A 77 9.42 -2.82 4.21
CA GLY A 77 8.91 -4.16 4.54
C GLY A 77 9.78 -4.91 5.56
N HIS A 78 11.09 -4.73 5.50
CA HIS A 78 12.04 -5.33 6.43
C HIS A 78 12.22 -4.54 7.75
N ARG A 79 11.66 -3.33 7.84
CA ARG A 79 11.75 -2.45 9.02
C ARG A 79 10.46 -2.53 9.85
N PHE A 80 10.17 -3.71 10.39
CA PHE A 80 8.96 -3.97 11.18
C PHE A 80 8.64 -2.91 12.25
N PRO A 81 9.61 -2.41 13.07
CA PRO A 81 9.30 -1.37 14.05
C PRO A 81 8.75 -0.08 13.41
N LEU A 82 9.27 0.30 12.24
CA LEU A 82 8.79 1.48 11.54
C LEU A 82 7.38 1.24 10.98
N LEU A 83 7.11 0.08 10.38
CA LEU A 83 5.76 -0.27 9.92
C LEU A 83 4.74 -0.24 11.05
N THR A 84 5.09 -0.75 12.24
CA THR A 84 4.22 -0.68 13.41
C THR A 84 3.95 0.76 13.82
N LEU A 85 4.95 1.66 13.77
CA LEU A 85 4.74 3.08 14.09
C LEU A 85 3.81 3.77 13.08
N LEU A 86 3.96 3.48 11.78
CA LEU A 86 3.06 4.02 10.75
C LEU A 86 1.63 3.54 10.99
N LEU A 87 1.42 2.28 11.34
CA LEU A 87 0.09 1.76 11.69
C LEU A 87 -0.47 2.45 12.94
N ARG A 88 0.34 2.61 13.99
CA ARG A 88 -0.11 3.27 15.23
C ARG A 88 -0.58 4.71 15.02
N HIS A 89 -0.01 5.42 14.05
CA HIS A 89 -0.37 6.80 13.78
C HIS A 89 -1.76 6.96 13.13
N THR A 90 -2.39 5.88 12.66
CA THR A 90 -3.80 5.95 12.21
C THR A 90 -4.78 5.96 13.39
N GLU A 91 -4.30 5.70 14.62
CA GLU A 91 -5.10 5.62 15.85
C GLU A 91 -6.28 4.64 15.78
N LEU A 92 -6.27 3.73 14.80
CA LEU A 92 -7.32 2.73 14.63
C LEU A 92 -7.19 1.64 15.71
N ALA A 93 -8.34 1.10 16.14
CA ALA A 93 -8.43 0.22 17.31
C ALA A 93 -7.65 -1.10 17.19
N TRP A 94 -7.16 -1.44 16.00
CA TRP A 94 -6.40 -2.66 15.70
C TRP A 94 -4.88 -2.43 15.56
N ALA A 95 -4.37 -1.22 15.82
CA ALA A 95 -2.96 -0.84 15.70
C ALA A 95 -2.14 -0.89 17.02
#